data_AF-A0A016SF08-F1
#
_entry.id   AF-A0A016SF08-F1
#
_cell.length_a   1.000
_cell.length_b   1.000
_cell.length_c   1.000
_cell.angle_alpha   90.00
_cell.angle_beta   90.00
_cell.angle_gamma   90.00
#
_symmetry.space_group_name_H-M   'P 1'
#
loop_
_entity.id
_entity.type
_entity.pdbx_description
1 polymer ?
#
loop_
_entity_poly.entity_id
_entity_poly.type
_entity_poly.pdbx_seq_one_letter_code
_entity_poly.pdbx_strand_id
1 'polypeptide(L)'
;MNHVGYIHFIIFNSSPQADLGVEVFMTPTRPSFNDGAEQFDQLYKGLQGCQINVASVWLQVVSPVDWMFQPQASVDFINQVIAQANNYGVNIGIYTSQKEWMEITYGTNDLYAPTRLWYWNVNSPGPLGETPANFSDFSAFGPWTSPVVKQFGQGIPICGHTVNRNIYIPSKILHGNVLQYSNHSDTAQVRSK
;
A
#
# COMPACT_ATOMS: atom_id res chain seq x y z
N MET A 1 16.32 22.00 14.94
CA MET A 1 16.98 20.69 14.71
C MET A 1 16.19 19.99 13.63
N ASN A 2 16.76 19.87 12.44
CA ASN A 2 16.08 19.34 11.26
C ASN A 2 15.99 17.82 11.39
N HIS A 3 14.83 17.29 11.80
CA HIS A 3 14.58 15.86 11.72
C HIS A 3 14.22 15.52 10.27
N VAL A 4 15.21 15.01 9.56
CA VAL A 4 15.02 14.34 8.28
C VAL A 4 14.25 13.05 8.59
N GLY A 5 12.94 13.08 8.40
CA GLY A 5 12.12 11.88 8.39
C GLY A 5 12.57 11.02 7.22
N TYR A 6 13.10 9.83 7.49
CA TYR A 6 13.40 8.87 6.44
C TYR A 6 12.06 8.38 5.88
N ILE A 7 11.64 8.91 4.73
CA ILE A 7 10.55 8.33 3.96
C ILE A 7 11.10 7.05 3.37
N HIS A 8 10.66 5.90 3.90
CA HIS A 8 11.06 4.60 3.39
C HIS A 8 10.31 4.32 2.08
N PHE A 9 11.05 4.30 0.99
CA PHE A 9 10.56 3.91 -0.32
C PHE A 9 11.02 2.49 -0.64
N ILE A 10 10.08 1.58 -0.85
CA ILE A 10 10.38 0.25 -1.40
C ILE A 10 9.86 0.23 -2.83
N ILE A 11 10.79 0.13 -3.79
CA ILE A 11 10.48 -0.12 -5.20
C ILE A 11 10.22 -1.62 -5.35
N PHE A 12 8.98 -2.00 -5.67
CA PHE A 12 8.68 -3.36 -6.10
C PHE A 12 8.94 -3.46 -7.61
N ASN A 13 9.73 -4.45 -8.00
CA ASN A 13 9.87 -4.89 -9.38
C ASN A 13 9.23 -6.28 -9.41
N SER A 14 8.03 -6.42 -9.98
CA SER A 14 7.45 -7.73 -10.23
C SER A 14 7.84 -8.24 -11.62
N SER A 15 7.60 -9.53 -11.87
CA SER A 15 8.11 -10.27 -13.02
C SER A 15 7.84 -9.55 -14.36
N PRO A 16 8.77 -9.58 -15.35
CA PRO A 16 8.57 -9.00 -16.68
C PRO A 16 7.32 -9.48 -17.44
N GLN A 17 6.66 -10.53 -16.95
CA GLN A 17 5.44 -11.10 -17.52
C GLN A 17 4.15 -10.44 -17.00
N ALA A 18 4.22 -9.60 -15.97
CA ALA A 18 3.04 -8.97 -15.35
C ALA A 18 2.80 -7.51 -15.77
N ASP A 19 3.71 -6.87 -16.51
CA ASP A 19 3.65 -5.43 -16.90
C ASP A 19 3.31 -4.49 -15.72
N LEU A 20 3.82 -4.84 -14.54
CA LEU A 20 3.57 -4.10 -13.31
C LEU A 20 4.77 -3.18 -13.08
N GLY A 21 4.54 -1.88 -13.26
CA GLY A 21 5.53 -0.83 -13.05
C GLY A 21 5.99 -0.70 -11.60
N VAL A 22 6.82 0.31 -11.35
CA VAL A 22 7.27 0.66 -9.99
C VAL A 22 6.11 1.27 -9.21
N GLU A 23 5.76 0.65 -8.08
CA GLU A 23 4.86 1.23 -7.09
C GLU A 23 5.63 1.84 -5.93
N VAL A 24 5.10 2.94 -5.39
CA VAL A 24 5.73 3.75 -4.35
C VAL A 24 4.89 3.69 -3.08
N PHE A 25 5.56 3.53 -1.94
CA PHE A 25 4.95 3.59 -0.62
C PHE A 25 5.29 4.88 0.10
N MET A 26 4.32 5.37 0.87
CA MET A 26 4.52 6.40 1.88
C MET A 26 4.36 5.76 3.25
N THR A 27 5.43 5.75 4.04
CA THR A 27 5.38 5.47 5.47
C THR A 27 5.28 6.80 6.22
N PRO A 28 4.16 7.10 6.89
CA PRO A 28 4.04 8.31 7.70
C PRO A 28 5.12 8.36 8.79
N THR A 29 5.79 9.49 8.93
CA THR A 29 6.77 9.70 10.01
C THR A 29 6.12 10.49 11.13
N ARG A 30 5.78 9.83 12.25
CA ARG A 30 5.06 10.47 13.38
C ARG A 30 3.89 11.34 12.92
N PRO A 31 2.86 10.75 12.28
CA PRO A 31 1.73 11.52 11.82
C PRO A 31 1.16 12.39 12.95
N SER A 32 0.66 13.56 12.60
CA SER A 32 0.02 14.48 13.52
C SER A 32 -1.23 15.06 12.85
N PHE A 33 -1.99 15.85 13.61
CA PHE A 33 -3.26 16.39 13.14
C PHE A 33 -3.16 17.28 11.88
N ASN A 34 -2.00 17.86 11.56
CA ASN A 34 -1.87 18.93 10.56
C ASN A 34 -0.72 18.78 9.56
N ASP A 35 -0.01 17.66 9.54
CA ASP A 35 1.19 17.49 8.70
C ASP A 35 1.01 16.51 7.54
N GLY A 36 -0.18 15.95 7.32
CA GLY A 36 -0.41 15.01 6.22
C GLY A 36 -0.08 15.59 4.84
N ALA A 37 -0.51 16.84 4.59
CA ALA A 37 -0.19 17.53 3.35
C ALA A 37 1.30 17.83 3.22
N GLU A 38 1.97 18.24 4.30
CA GLU A 38 3.41 18.52 4.30
C GLU A 38 4.22 17.25 4.03
N GLN A 39 3.88 16.14 4.69
CA GLN A 39 4.58 14.88 4.49
C GLN A 39 4.43 14.36 3.04
N PHE A 40 3.24 14.51 2.45
CA PHE A 40 3.06 14.14 1.04
C PHE A 40 3.83 15.08 0.08
N ASP A 41 3.86 16.39 0.37
CA ASP A 41 4.63 17.35 -0.42
C ASP A 41 6.14 17.04 -0.41
N GLN A 42 6.70 16.70 0.76
CA GLN A 42 8.10 16.28 0.90
C GLN A 42 8.40 15.02 0.09
N LEU A 43 7.52 14.02 0.20
CA LEU A 43 7.54 12.79 -0.60
C LEU A 43 7.58 13.11 -2.10
N TYR A 44 6.60 13.87 -2.60
CA TYR A 44 6.45 14.18 -4.01
C TYR A 44 7.65 14.96 -4.56
N LYS A 45 8.11 15.98 -3.85
CA LYS A 45 9.30 16.77 -4.23
C LYS A 45 10.56 15.91 -4.26
N GLY A 46 10.72 14.97 -3.33
CA GLY A 46 11.81 13.99 -3.34
C GLY A 46 11.80 13.13 -4.60
N LEU A 47 10.64 12.60 -4.99
CA LEU A 47 10.48 11.79 -6.21
C LEU A 47 10.80 12.61 -7.47
N GLN A 48 10.28 13.83 -7.56
CA GLN A 48 10.53 14.72 -8.70
C GLN A 48 12.00 15.15 -8.80
N GLY A 49 12.68 15.38 -7.68
CA GLY A 49 14.12 15.64 -7.64
C GLY A 49 14.96 14.46 -8.18
N CYS A 50 14.45 13.23 -8.04
CA CYS A 50 15.03 12.02 -8.60
C CYS A 50 14.51 11.68 -10.01
N GLN A 51 13.72 12.56 -10.64
CA GLN A 51 13.09 12.34 -11.95
C GLN A 51 12.18 11.11 -12.02
N ILE A 52 11.55 10.75 -10.88
CA ILE A 52 10.60 9.65 -10.78
C ILE A 52 9.18 10.22 -10.87
N ASN A 53 8.46 9.82 -11.91
CA ASN A 53 7.03 10.11 -12.07
C ASN A 53 6.21 8.96 -11.51
N VAL A 54 5.21 9.27 -10.70
CA VAL A 54 4.30 8.28 -10.11
C VAL A 54 2.86 8.62 -10.46
N ALA A 55 2.11 7.62 -10.91
CA ALA A 55 0.66 7.76 -11.10
C ALA A 55 -0.12 7.48 -9.80
N SER A 56 0.50 6.77 -8.86
CA SER A 56 -0.11 6.39 -7.60
C SER A 56 0.92 6.15 -6.50
N VAL A 57 0.48 6.32 -5.25
CA VAL A 57 1.24 6.03 -4.03
C VAL A 57 0.36 5.22 -3.08
N TRP A 58 0.96 4.23 -2.42
CA TRP A 58 0.34 3.48 -1.33
C TRP A 58 0.71 4.11 0.03
N LEU A 59 -0.29 4.67 0.71
CA LEU A 59 -0.13 5.15 2.09
C LEU A 59 -0.21 3.97 3.07
N GLN A 60 0.84 3.77 3.86
CA GLN A 60 0.85 2.76 4.91
C GLN A 60 0.04 3.25 6.12
N VAL A 61 -1.08 2.57 6.40
CA VAL A 61 -1.94 2.77 7.58
C VAL A 61 -1.90 1.49 8.40
N VAL A 62 -0.74 1.26 9.04
CA VAL A 62 -0.39 0.06 9.79
C VAL A 62 0.31 0.45 11.08
N SER A 63 0.58 -0.53 11.95
CA SER A 63 1.27 -0.34 13.23
C SER A 63 0.60 0.75 14.09
N PRO A 64 -0.54 0.47 14.75
CA PRO A 64 -1.32 1.45 15.50
C PRO A 64 -0.52 2.24 16.53
N VAL A 65 0.54 1.65 17.07
CA VAL A 65 1.49 2.29 17.96
C VAL A 65 2.23 3.48 17.33
N ASP A 66 2.34 3.56 16.01
CA ASP A 66 2.98 4.70 15.31
C ASP A 66 1.98 5.85 15.06
N TRP A 67 0.68 5.56 15.18
CA TRP A 67 -0.42 6.51 14.96
C TRP A 67 -0.93 7.14 16.26
N MET A 68 -0.10 7.20 17.31
CA MET A 68 -0.27 7.56 18.76
C MET A 68 -1.23 8.71 19.19
N PHE A 69 -2.27 9.01 18.43
CA PHE A 69 -3.27 10.05 18.61
C PHE A 69 -4.67 9.45 18.40
N GLN A 70 -5.69 10.27 18.65
CA GLN A 70 -7.08 9.81 18.57
C GLN A 70 -7.48 9.48 17.13
N PRO A 71 -8.37 8.49 16.91
CA PRO A 71 -8.74 8.04 15.56
C PRO A 71 -9.15 9.15 14.59
N GLN A 72 -9.82 10.20 15.06
CA GLN A 72 -10.20 11.34 14.22
C GLN A 72 -8.99 12.03 13.59
N ALA A 73 -7.91 12.21 14.34
CA ALA A 73 -6.69 12.82 13.80
C ALA A 73 -6.03 11.91 12.74
N SER A 74 -6.23 10.58 12.79
CA SER A 74 -5.78 9.65 11.74
C SER A 74 -6.54 9.89 10.44
N VAL A 75 -7.86 10.01 10.55
CA VAL A 75 -8.72 10.29 9.41
C VAL A 75 -8.37 11.65 8.80
N ASP A 76 -8.14 12.67 9.62
CA ASP A 76 -7.76 14.00 9.16
C ASP A 76 -6.40 14.00 8.46
N PHE A 77 -5.39 13.30 9.01
CA PHE A 77 -4.09 13.11 8.37
C PHE A 77 -4.22 12.42 7.01
N ILE A 78 -4.95 11.30 6.95
CA ILE A 78 -5.18 10.54 5.71
C ILE A 78 -5.86 11.42 4.66
N ASN A 79 -6.88 12.18 5.04
CA ASN A 79 -7.59 13.07 4.13
C ASN A 79 -6.72 14.23 3.62
N GLN A 80 -5.81 14.77 4.45
CA GLN A 80 -4.84 15.77 4.02
C GLN A 80 -3.83 15.20 3.00
N VAL A 81 -3.34 13.98 3.22
CA VAL A 81 -2.47 13.28 2.25
C VAL A 81 -3.20 13.10 0.91
N ILE A 82 -4.43 12.61 0.93
CA ILE A 82 -5.22 12.40 -0.30
C ILE A 82 -5.47 13.71 -1.03
N ALA A 83 -5.88 14.76 -0.31
CA ALA A 83 -6.11 16.07 -0.90
C ALA A 83 -4.85 16.65 -1.55
N GLN A 84 -3.69 16.54 -0.87
CA GLN A 84 -2.44 17.05 -1.41
C GLN A 84 -1.96 16.24 -2.62
N ALA A 85 -2.13 14.92 -2.61
CA ALA A 85 -1.80 14.07 -3.75
C ALA A 85 -2.65 14.39 -4.99
N ASN A 86 -3.95 14.64 -4.78
CA ASN A 86 -4.85 15.05 -5.86
C ASN A 86 -4.42 16.38 -6.51
N ASN A 87 -3.87 17.33 -5.75
CA ASN A 87 -3.32 18.58 -6.30
C ASN A 87 -2.16 18.34 -7.29
N TYR A 88 -1.45 17.20 -7.17
CA TYR A 88 -0.39 16.78 -8.08
C TYR A 88 -0.85 15.76 -9.13
N GLY A 89 -2.13 15.39 -9.16
CA GLY A 89 -2.64 14.35 -10.05
C GLY A 89 -2.18 12.94 -9.69
N VAL A 90 -1.75 12.71 -8.44
CA VAL A 90 -1.31 11.40 -7.94
C VAL A 90 -2.44 10.74 -7.16
N ASN A 91 -2.77 9.50 -7.50
CA ASN A 91 -3.80 8.75 -6.76
C ASN A 91 -3.24 8.12 -5.49
N ILE A 92 -4.01 8.13 -4.40
CA ILE A 92 -3.66 7.41 -3.17
C ILE A 92 -4.42 6.07 -3.09
N GLY A 93 -3.66 5.01 -2.80
CA GLY A 93 -4.21 3.75 -2.27
C GLY A 93 -3.81 3.58 -0.80
N ILE A 94 -4.57 2.78 -0.05
CA ILE A 94 -4.31 2.48 1.36
C ILE A 94 -3.76 1.06 1.51
N TYR A 95 -2.66 0.93 2.25
CA TYR A 95 -2.11 -0.34 2.70
C TYR A 95 -2.42 -0.53 4.19
N THR A 96 -3.24 -1.53 4.54
CA THR A 96 -3.68 -1.76 5.93
C THR A 96 -4.22 -3.19 6.14
N SER A 97 -4.57 -3.56 7.36
CA SER A 97 -5.43 -4.73 7.65
C SER A 97 -6.76 -4.27 8.23
N GLN A 98 -7.78 -5.12 8.23
CA GLN A 98 -9.07 -4.80 8.88
C GLN A 98 -8.87 -4.41 10.35
N LYS A 99 -8.02 -5.17 11.06
CA LYS A 99 -7.73 -4.92 12.48
C LYS A 99 -7.09 -3.55 12.69
N GLU A 100 -6.04 -3.24 11.93
CA GLU A 100 -5.33 -1.97 12.08
C GLU A 100 -6.18 -0.79 11.61
N TRP A 101 -6.97 -0.95 10.55
CA TRP A 101 -7.91 0.09 10.12
C TRP A 101 -8.89 0.44 11.25
N MET A 102 -9.44 -0.57 11.92
CA MET A 102 -10.31 -0.36 13.09
C MET A 102 -9.56 0.33 14.24
N GLU A 103 -8.36 -0.12 14.57
CA GLU A 103 -7.58 0.44 15.70
C GLU A 103 -7.10 1.87 15.43
N ILE A 104 -6.72 2.19 14.19
CA ILE A 104 -6.15 3.50 13.80
C ILE A 104 -7.24 4.53 13.50
N THR A 105 -8.36 4.13 12.87
CA THR A 105 -9.36 5.06 12.34
C THR A 105 -10.76 4.89 12.93
N TYR A 106 -10.93 3.96 13.88
CA TYR A 106 -12.25 3.52 14.34
C TYR A 106 -13.13 2.94 13.22
N GLY A 107 -12.52 2.49 12.13
CA GLY A 107 -13.23 1.87 11.01
C GLY A 107 -14.02 2.85 10.16
N THR A 108 -13.55 4.09 10.01
CA THR A 108 -14.27 5.11 9.22
C THR A 108 -14.60 4.62 7.81
N ASN A 109 -15.75 5.04 7.29
CA ASN A 109 -16.14 4.91 5.88
C ASN A 109 -15.93 6.22 5.11
N ASP A 110 -15.60 7.31 5.81
CA ASP A 110 -15.58 8.66 5.27
C ASP A 110 -14.13 9.08 4.96
N LEU A 111 -13.70 8.78 3.72
CA LEU A 111 -12.44 9.27 3.15
C LEU A 111 -12.69 10.20 1.97
N TYR A 112 -11.77 11.13 1.73
CA TYR A 112 -11.76 11.95 0.53
C TYR A 112 -11.38 11.09 -0.67
N ALA A 113 -12.28 10.98 -1.66
CA ALA A 113 -12.10 10.23 -2.90
C ALA A 113 -12.06 8.69 -2.75
N PRO A 114 -12.41 7.94 -3.82
CA PRO A 114 -12.26 6.49 -3.79
C PRO A 114 -10.78 6.13 -3.77
N THR A 115 -10.34 5.52 -2.67
CA THR A 115 -8.98 4.98 -2.53
C THR A 115 -8.98 3.49 -2.85
N ARG A 116 -7.92 3.00 -3.50
CA ARG A 116 -7.73 1.56 -3.71
C ARG A 116 -7.24 0.90 -2.41
N LEU A 117 -7.57 -0.36 -2.21
CA LEU A 117 -7.12 -1.12 -1.03
C LEU A 117 -6.09 -2.19 -1.39
N TRP A 118 -4.95 -2.12 -0.71
CA TRP A 118 -4.01 -3.21 -0.55
C TRP A 118 -4.14 -3.72 0.88
N TYR A 119 -4.88 -4.81 1.09
CA TYR A 119 -4.99 -5.38 2.44
C TYR A 119 -3.89 -6.41 2.70
N TRP A 120 -3.50 -6.59 3.95
CA TRP A 120 -2.67 -7.71 4.35
C TRP A 120 -3.41 -8.64 5.32
N ASN A 121 -3.18 -9.94 5.15
CA ASN A 121 -3.65 -10.97 6.07
C ASN A 121 -2.65 -12.13 6.07
N VAL A 122 -1.93 -12.32 7.18
CA VAL A 122 -0.96 -13.39 7.38
C VAL A 122 -1.19 -14.03 8.75
N ASN A 123 -0.84 -15.30 8.91
CA ASN A 123 -0.91 -15.97 10.22
C ASN A 123 0.21 -15.50 11.15
N SER A 124 1.38 -15.22 10.58
CA SER A 124 2.56 -14.70 11.27
C SER A 124 3.60 -14.19 10.25
N PRO A 125 4.65 -13.48 10.68
CA PRO A 125 5.82 -13.25 9.84
C PRO A 125 6.62 -14.55 9.59
N GLY A 126 7.26 -14.63 8.43
CA GLY A 126 8.16 -15.71 8.04
C GLY A 126 7.54 -16.78 7.12
N PRO A 127 8.33 -17.79 6.70
CA PRO A 127 7.93 -18.76 5.68
C PRO A 127 6.68 -19.59 5.98
N LEU A 128 6.35 -19.75 7.27
CA LEU A 128 5.22 -20.57 7.72
C LEU A 128 3.95 -19.74 7.98
N GLY A 129 4.04 -18.43 7.86
CA GLY A 129 2.94 -17.52 8.19
C GLY A 129 2.06 -17.13 7.00
N GLU A 130 2.34 -17.66 5.81
CA GLU A 130 1.58 -17.34 4.61
C GLU A 130 0.10 -17.76 4.71
N THR A 131 -0.78 -16.97 4.11
CA THR A 131 -2.18 -17.33 3.83
C THR A 131 -2.34 -17.67 2.34
N PRO A 132 -3.47 -18.27 1.92
CA PRO A 132 -3.70 -18.54 0.50
C PRO A 132 -3.56 -17.27 -0.36
N ALA A 133 -2.86 -17.38 -1.49
CA ALA A 133 -2.68 -16.32 -2.48
C ALA A 133 -3.95 -16.13 -3.32
N ASN A 134 -5.03 -15.71 -2.67
CA ASN A 134 -6.33 -15.38 -3.26
C ASN A 134 -7.07 -14.41 -2.34
N PHE A 135 -8.23 -13.93 -2.78
CA PHE A 135 -9.05 -12.95 -2.06
C PHE A 135 -10.21 -13.58 -1.26
N SER A 136 -10.25 -14.91 -1.08
CA SER A 136 -11.41 -15.59 -0.49
C SER A 136 -11.59 -15.30 1.01
N ASP A 137 -10.55 -14.78 1.66
CA ASP A 137 -10.58 -14.36 3.06
C ASP A 137 -10.89 -12.87 3.25
N PHE A 138 -11.09 -12.11 2.17
CA PHE A 138 -11.48 -10.71 2.28
C PHE A 138 -12.92 -10.58 2.79
N SER A 139 -13.09 -9.70 3.78
CA SER A 139 -14.39 -9.21 4.24
C SER A 139 -14.38 -7.69 4.16
N ALA A 140 -15.49 -7.08 3.73
CA ALA A 140 -15.56 -5.62 3.58
C ALA A 140 -15.31 -4.90 4.92
N PHE A 141 -14.54 -3.82 4.88
CA PHE A 141 -14.27 -2.95 6.01
C PHE A 141 -13.95 -1.53 5.52
N GLY A 142 -14.25 -0.53 6.35
CA GLY A 142 -14.14 0.87 5.93
C GLY A 142 -14.86 1.12 4.59
N PRO A 143 -14.34 2.01 3.73
CA PRO A 143 -14.99 2.34 2.46
C PRO A 143 -14.89 1.24 1.39
N TRP A 144 -14.23 0.09 1.67
CA TRP A 144 -13.89 -0.90 0.64
C TRP A 144 -14.80 -2.12 0.65
N THR A 145 -15.45 -2.35 -0.49
CA THR A 145 -16.20 -3.59 -0.79
C THR A 145 -15.36 -4.62 -1.53
N SER A 146 -14.20 -4.23 -2.08
CA SER A 146 -13.23 -5.14 -2.70
C SER A 146 -11.80 -4.55 -2.63
N PRO A 147 -10.77 -5.40 -2.42
CA PRO A 147 -9.38 -5.01 -2.52
C PRO A 147 -8.88 -5.16 -3.97
N VAL A 148 -7.74 -4.53 -4.29
CA VAL A 148 -7.02 -4.76 -5.56
C VAL A 148 -5.70 -5.50 -5.37
N VAL A 149 -5.15 -5.48 -4.15
CA VAL A 149 -3.94 -6.20 -3.77
C VAL A 149 -4.15 -6.89 -2.42
N LYS A 150 -3.61 -8.10 -2.28
CA LYS A 150 -3.44 -8.78 -1.00
C LYS A 150 -1.97 -9.03 -0.74
N GLN A 151 -1.47 -8.68 0.45
CA GLN A 151 -0.24 -9.27 0.98
C GLN A 151 -0.56 -10.52 1.77
N PHE A 152 -0.12 -11.68 1.24
CA PHE A 152 -0.39 -12.99 1.83
C PHE A 152 0.84 -13.59 2.51
N GLY A 153 2.01 -12.94 2.44
CA GLY A 153 3.22 -13.36 3.14
C GLY A 153 4.11 -12.17 3.50
N GLN A 154 4.75 -12.21 4.68
CA GLN A 154 5.56 -11.13 5.23
C GLN A 154 6.89 -11.64 5.77
N GLY A 155 7.99 -10.93 5.53
CA GLY A 155 9.28 -11.22 6.16
C GLY A 155 9.89 -12.57 5.74
N ILE A 156 9.74 -12.95 4.48
CA ILE A 156 10.13 -14.28 3.98
C ILE A 156 11.55 -14.21 3.39
N PRO A 157 12.51 -15.01 3.90
CA PRO A 157 13.83 -15.12 3.29
C PRO A 157 13.78 -15.88 1.97
N ILE A 158 14.13 -15.22 0.87
CA ILE A 158 14.28 -15.80 -0.47
C ILE A 158 15.62 -15.34 -1.04
N CYS A 159 16.48 -16.27 -1.45
CA CYS A 159 17.77 -15.98 -2.08
C CYS A 159 18.65 -14.96 -1.31
N GLY A 160 18.63 -14.98 0.03
CA GLY A 160 19.41 -14.06 0.87
C GLY A 160 18.77 -12.68 1.11
N HIS A 161 17.55 -12.46 0.62
CA HIS A 161 16.77 -11.24 0.82
C HIS A 161 15.49 -11.53 1.59
N THR A 162 15.02 -10.57 2.38
CA THR A 162 13.71 -10.64 3.04
C THR A 162 12.68 -9.95 2.16
N VAL A 163 11.62 -10.66 1.79
CA VAL A 163 10.56 -10.15 0.91
C VAL A 163 9.17 -10.30 1.54
N ASN A 164 8.24 -9.47 1.08
CA ASN A 164 6.81 -9.68 1.26
C ASN A 164 6.21 -10.19 -0.06
N ARG A 165 5.17 -11.01 0.01
CA ARG A 165 4.53 -11.63 -1.14
C ARG A 165 3.10 -11.15 -1.30
N ASN A 166 2.74 -10.78 -2.53
CA ASN A 166 1.47 -10.17 -2.85
C ASN A 166 0.80 -10.86 -4.04
N ILE A 167 -0.52 -10.79 -4.09
CA ILE A 167 -1.31 -11.10 -5.29
C ILE A 167 -2.14 -9.87 -5.66
N TYR A 168 -2.25 -9.62 -6.96
CA TYR A 168 -2.98 -8.50 -7.53
C TYR A 168 -4.20 -9.01 -8.29
N ILE A 169 -5.27 -8.23 -8.36
CA ILE A 169 -6.28 -8.44 -9.39
C ILE A 169 -5.65 -8.00 -10.71
N PRO A 170 -5.44 -8.90 -11.70
CA PRO A 170 -4.94 -8.48 -12.99
C PRO A 170 -5.93 -7.50 -13.60
N SER A 171 -5.45 -6.34 -14.08
CA SER A 171 -6.23 -5.53 -15.01
C SER A 171 -6.64 -6.44 -16.16
N LYS A 172 -7.94 -6.53 -16.44
CA LYS A 172 -8.49 -7.39 -17.50
C LYS A 172 -7.73 -7.15 -18.80
N ILE A 173 -6.87 -8.08 -19.21
CA ILE A 173 -6.53 -8.20 -20.62
C ILE A 173 -7.79 -8.77 -21.27
N LEU A 174 -8.56 -7.92 -21.94
CA LEU A 174 -9.64 -8.33 -22.84
C LEU A 174 -9.03 -9.08 -24.02
N HIS A 175 -8.71 -10.36 -23.83
CA HIS A 175 -8.51 -11.30 -24.93
C HIS A 175 -9.73 -12.20 -25.02
N GLY A 176 -10.65 -11.85 -25.92
CA GLY A 176 -11.71 -12.71 -26.44
C GLY A 176 -12.53 -13.51 -25.44
N ASN A 177 -13.62 -12.94 -24.93
CA ASN A 177 -14.86 -13.58 -24.45
C ASN A 177 -14.80 -14.91 -23.65
N VAL A 178 -13.69 -15.23 -22.98
CA VAL A 178 -13.61 -16.35 -22.04
C VAL A 178 -13.04 -15.84 -20.73
N LEU A 179 -13.84 -15.89 -19.66
CA LEU A 179 -13.36 -15.62 -18.30
C LEU A 179 -12.43 -16.77 -17.88
N GLN A 180 -11.13 -16.60 -18.07
CA GLN A 180 -10.12 -17.44 -17.43
C GLN A 180 -9.50 -16.68 -16.26
N TYR A 181 -9.80 -17.12 -15.04
CA TYR A 181 -9.10 -16.70 -13.84
C TYR A 181 -7.73 -17.38 -13.83
N SER A 182 -6.69 -16.65 -14.26
CA SER A 182 -5.31 -17.08 -14.03
C SER A 182 -4.81 -16.41 -12.76
N ASN A 183 -4.67 -17.20 -11.69
CA ASN A 183 -4.01 -16.75 -10.47
C ASN A 183 -2.51 -16.59 -10.78
N HIS A 184 -2.04 -15.36 -10.99
CA HIS A 184 -0.61 -15.09 -11.08
C HIS A 184 -0.08 -14.83 -9.67
N SER A 185 0.83 -15.68 -9.21
CA SER A 185 1.56 -15.49 -7.96
C SER A 185 2.93 -14.94 -8.32
N ASP A 186 3.17 -13.66 -8.00
CA ASP A 186 4.47 -13.05 -8.28
C ASP A 186 5.50 -13.53 -7.27
N THR A 187 6.56 -14.12 -7.79
CA THR A 187 7.86 -14.27 -7.11
C THR A 187 8.78 -13.23 -7.72
N ALA A 188 9.33 -12.32 -6.91
CA ALA A 188 10.25 -11.29 -7.40
C ALA A 188 11.46 -11.96 -8.07
N GLN A 189 11.69 -11.69 -9.36
CA GLN A 189 12.90 -12.10 -10.06
C GLN A 189 13.93 -10.97 -10.02
N VAL A 190 15.12 -11.28 -9.47
CA VAL A 190 16.23 -10.34 -9.34
C VAL A 190 16.98 -10.23 -10.67
N ARG A 191 17.13 -9.00 -11.17
CA ARG A 191 18.08 -8.69 -12.24
C ARG A 191 19.45 -8.44 -11.61
N SER A 192 20.41 -9.32 -11.89
CA SER A 192 21.81 -9.18 -11.52
C SER A 192 22.42 -7.91 -12.15
N LYS A 193 23.18 -7.15 -11.36
CA LYS A 193 24.37 -6.47 -11.87
C LYS A 193 25.57 -7.33 -11.55
#